data_AF-P30926-F1
#
_entry.id   AF-P30926-F1
#
_cell.length_a   1.000
_cell.length_b   1.000
_cell.length_c   1.000
_cell.angle_alpha   90.00
_cell.angle_beta   90.00
_cell.angle_gamma   90.00
#
_symmetry.space_group_name_H-M   'P 1'
#
loop_
_entity.id
_entity.type
_entity.pdbx_description
1 polymer ?
#
loop_
_entity_poly.entity_id
_entity_poly.type
_entity_poly.pdbx_seq_one_letter_code
_entity_poly.pdbx_strand_id
1 'polypeptide(L)'
;MRRAPSLVLFFLVALCGRGNCRVANAEEKLMDDLLNKTRYNNLIRPATSSSQLISIKLQLSLAQLISVNEREQIMTTNVWLKQEWTDYRLTWNSSRYEGVNILRIPAKRIWLPDIVLYNNADGTYEVSVYTNLIVRSNGSVLWLPPAIYKSACKIEVKYFPFDQQNCTLKFRSWTYDHTEIDMVLMTPTASMDDFTPSGEWDIVALPGRRTVNPQDPSYVDVTYDFIIKRKPLFYTINLIIPCVLTTLLAILVFYLPSDCGEKMTLCISVLLALTFFLLLISKIVPPTSLDVPLIGKYLMFTMVLVTFSIVTSVCVLNVHHRSPSTHTMAPWVKRCFLHKLPTFLFMKRPGPDSSPARAFPPSKSCVTKPEATATSTSPSNFYGNSMYFVNPASAASKSPAGSTPVAIPRDFWLRSSGRFRQDVQEALEGVSFIAQHMKNDDEDQSVVEDWKYVAMVVDRLFLWVFMFVCVLGTVGLFLPPLFQTHAASEGPYAAQRD
;
A
#
# COMPACT_ATOMS: atom_id res chain seq x y z
N MET A 1 69.16 88.36 0.12
CA MET A 1 68.48 88.58 -1.19
C MET A 1 67.53 87.41 -1.42
N ARG A 2 66.25 87.54 -1.03
CA ARG A 2 65.04 87.68 -1.89
C ARG A 2 64.93 86.56 -2.95
N ARG A 3 64.19 85.48 -2.63
CA ARG A 3 62.78 85.18 -3.01
C ARG A 3 62.59 84.88 -4.51
N ALA A 4 62.45 83.60 -4.85
CA ALA A 4 61.36 83.03 -5.68
C ALA A 4 61.73 81.60 -6.14
N PRO A 5 61.04 80.57 -5.60
CA PRO A 5 60.35 79.66 -6.51
C PRO A 5 58.98 79.27 -5.91
N SER A 6 58.00 80.17 -5.93
CA SER A 6 56.60 79.85 -5.57
C SER A 6 55.62 80.00 -6.74
N LEU A 7 56.05 80.53 -7.89
CA LEU A 7 55.14 80.79 -9.02
C LEU A 7 54.98 79.59 -9.96
N VAL A 8 55.98 78.69 -10.05
CA VAL A 8 55.90 77.51 -10.93
C VAL A 8 54.99 76.42 -10.36
N LEU A 9 54.92 76.30 -9.03
CA LEU A 9 54.02 75.35 -8.36
C LEU A 9 52.54 75.77 -8.50
N PHE A 10 52.27 77.08 -8.57
CA PHE A 10 50.89 77.58 -8.71
C PHE A 10 50.31 77.34 -10.11
N PHE A 11 51.13 77.38 -11.16
CA PHE A 11 50.66 77.11 -12.52
C PHE A 11 50.43 75.62 -12.81
N LEU A 12 51.20 74.72 -12.20
CA LEU A 12 50.99 73.27 -12.35
C LEU A 12 49.74 72.79 -11.58
N VAL A 13 49.40 73.40 -10.44
CA VAL A 13 48.16 73.11 -9.71
C VAL A 13 46.94 73.70 -10.44
N ALA A 14 47.07 74.84 -11.12
CA ALA A 14 45.99 75.45 -11.89
C ALA A 14 45.70 74.71 -13.22
N LEU A 15 46.69 74.04 -13.82
CA LEU A 15 46.53 73.29 -15.06
C LEU A 15 46.09 71.83 -14.84
N CYS A 16 46.31 71.25 -13.65
CA CYS A 16 45.72 69.96 -13.27
C CYS A 16 44.24 70.05 -12.83
N GLY A 17 43.67 71.26 -12.69
CA GLY A 17 42.29 71.49 -12.25
C GLY A 17 41.21 71.45 -13.34
N ARG A 18 41.54 71.10 -14.59
CA ARG A 18 40.60 71.09 -15.74
C ARG A 18 40.42 69.74 -16.43
N GLY A 19 40.86 68.65 -15.82
CA GLY A 19 40.56 67.29 -16.27
C GLY A 19 39.19 66.81 -15.80
N ASN A 20 38.20 66.77 -16.70
CA ASN A 20 37.07 65.84 -16.80
C ASN A 20 36.29 65.37 -15.54
N CYS A 21 36.30 66.09 -14.43
CA CYS A 21 35.35 65.85 -13.34
C CYS A 21 34.00 66.53 -13.66
N ARG A 22 33.00 65.76 -14.13
CA ARG A 22 31.52 65.98 -14.01
C ARG A 22 30.74 65.60 -15.27
N VAL A 23 30.77 64.33 -15.67
CA VAL A 23 29.55 63.72 -16.21
C VAL A 23 29.27 62.50 -15.36
N ALA A 24 28.85 62.73 -14.10
CA ALA A 24 28.19 61.68 -13.34
C ALA A 24 26.98 61.23 -14.16
N ASN A 25 26.79 59.91 -14.27
CA ASN A 25 25.68 59.32 -14.99
C ASN A 25 24.37 59.94 -14.50
N ALA A 26 23.39 60.18 -15.39
CA ALA A 26 22.10 60.74 -14.99
C ALA A 26 21.45 59.95 -13.86
N GLU A 27 21.59 58.62 -13.87
CA GLU A 27 21.15 57.72 -12.79
C GLU A 27 21.88 57.98 -11.46
N GLU A 28 23.20 58.26 -11.49
CA GLU A 28 23.98 58.55 -10.28
C GLU A 28 23.52 59.86 -9.63
N LYS A 29 23.31 60.90 -10.44
CA LYS A 29 22.76 62.18 -9.98
C LYS A 29 21.34 62.01 -9.42
N LEU A 30 20.49 61.26 -10.12
CA LEU A 30 19.13 60.97 -9.70
C LEU A 30 19.11 60.20 -8.37
N MET A 31 20.00 59.22 -8.20
CA MET A 31 20.09 58.42 -6.99
C MET A 31 20.51 59.27 -5.78
N ASP A 32 21.47 60.19 -5.95
CA ASP A 32 21.89 61.12 -4.90
C ASP A 32 20.80 62.14 -4.56
N ASP A 33 20.13 62.69 -5.58
CA ASP A 33 19.00 63.63 -5.42
C ASP A 33 17.81 62.97 -4.71
N LEU A 34 17.52 61.69 -4.94
CA LEU A 34 16.38 60.98 -4.35
C LEU A 34 16.63 60.46 -2.93
N LEU A 35 17.84 60.01 -2.59
CA LEU A 35 18.09 59.40 -1.28
C LEU A 35 18.80 60.33 -0.31
N ASN A 36 19.90 60.97 -0.75
CA ASN A 36 20.76 61.75 0.15
C ASN A 36 20.23 63.17 0.32
N LYS A 37 19.87 63.83 -0.78
CA LYS A 37 19.46 65.24 -0.77
C LYS A 37 18.13 65.49 -0.08
N THR A 38 17.15 64.63 -0.32
CA THR A 38 15.83 64.66 0.34
C THR A 38 15.83 64.01 1.73
N ARG A 39 16.95 63.37 2.12
CA ARG A 39 17.08 62.58 3.37
C ARG A 39 16.01 61.50 3.48
N TYR A 40 15.95 60.62 2.47
CA TYR A 40 15.00 59.50 2.45
C TYR A 40 15.23 58.59 3.66
N ASN A 41 14.16 58.29 4.39
CA ASN A 41 14.19 57.38 5.53
C ASN A 41 13.39 56.11 5.21
N ASN A 42 14.09 54.97 5.19
CA ASN A 42 13.52 53.65 4.87
C ASN A 42 12.68 53.05 6.01
N LEU A 43 12.76 53.57 7.24
CA LEU A 43 11.97 53.11 8.38
C LEU A 43 10.53 53.68 8.39
N ILE A 44 10.26 54.68 7.54
CA ILE A 44 8.99 55.40 7.52
C ILE A 44 8.19 54.99 6.28
N ARG A 45 6.96 54.52 6.50
CA ARG A 45 6.04 54.15 5.43
C ARG A 45 5.65 55.36 4.56
N PRO A 46 5.51 55.21 3.23
CA PRO A 46 5.19 56.31 2.31
C PRO A 46 3.70 56.71 2.34
N ALA A 47 3.22 57.15 3.51
CA ALA A 47 1.90 57.74 3.67
C ALA A 47 1.97 59.27 3.55
N THR A 48 1.04 59.88 2.81
CA THR A 48 0.88 61.35 2.70
C THR A 48 0.08 61.93 3.86
N SER A 49 -0.79 61.12 4.47
CA SER A 49 -1.55 61.44 5.67
C SER A 49 -1.51 60.28 6.67
N SER A 50 -1.79 60.55 7.95
CA SER A 50 -1.71 59.54 9.02
C SER A 50 -2.62 58.33 8.79
N SER A 51 -3.83 58.56 8.25
CA SER A 51 -4.85 57.53 8.02
C SER A 51 -4.78 56.87 6.64
N GLN A 52 -3.80 57.21 5.80
CA GLN A 52 -3.71 56.64 4.46
C GLN A 52 -3.23 55.19 4.51
N LEU A 53 -4.00 54.29 3.89
CA LEU A 53 -3.59 52.91 3.63
C LEU A 53 -2.68 52.82 2.41
N ILE A 54 -1.60 52.06 2.52
CA ILE A 54 -0.72 51.78 1.38
C ILE A 54 -1.20 50.49 0.72
N SER A 55 -1.79 50.59 -0.47
CA SER A 55 -2.22 49.42 -1.23
C SER A 55 -1.03 48.72 -1.89
N ILE A 56 -0.67 47.56 -1.34
CA ILE A 56 0.37 46.66 -1.87
C ILE A 56 -0.32 45.58 -2.67
N LYS A 57 0.04 45.48 -3.95
CA LYS A 57 -0.47 44.49 -4.87
C LYS A 57 0.45 43.28 -4.88
N LEU A 58 -0.09 42.08 -4.66
CA LEU A 58 0.66 40.83 -4.63
C LEU A 58 0.21 39.88 -5.74
N GLN A 59 1.17 39.23 -6.39
CA GLN A 59 0.96 38.13 -7.32
C GLN A 59 2.03 37.07 -7.11
N LEU A 60 1.63 35.81 -6.96
CA LEU A 60 2.55 34.68 -6.85
C LEU A 60 2.71 34.00 -8.21
N SER A 61 3.97 33.73 -8.59
CA SER A 61 4.31 32.89 -9.73
C SER A 61 5.06 31.66 -9.22
N LEU A 62 4.56 30.48 -9.57
CA LEU A 62 5.22 29.22 -9.21
C LEU A 62 6.22 28.83 -10.30
N ALA A 63 7.48 28.62 -9.92
CA ALA A 63 8.50 28.09 -10.82
C ALA A 63 8.64 26.56 -10.70
N GLN A 64 8.65 26.04 -9.47
CA GLN A 64 8.79 24.61 -9.23
C GLN A 64 8.22 24.17 -7.88
N LEU A 65 7.54 23.03 -7.87
CA LEU A 65 7.24 22.26 -6.66
C LEU A 65 8.38 21.27 -6.43
N ILE A 66 9.29 21.58 -5.49
CA ILE A 66 10.54 20.83 -5.28
C ILE A 66 10.26 19.50 -4.58
N SER A 67 9.55 19.55 -3.46
CA SER A 67 9.26 18.36 -2.65
C SER A 67 8.07 18.60 -1.74
N VAL A 68 7.29 17.55 -1.53
CA VAL A 68 6.24 17.49 -0.50
C VAL A 68 6.63 16.34 0.41
N ASN A 69 7.30 16.66 1.52
CA ASN A 69 7.71 15.66 2.50
C ASN A 69 6.54 15.33 3.41
N GLU A 70 5.91 14.17 3.20
CA GLU A 70 4.71 13.82 3.96
C GLU A 70 5.02 13.54 5.41
N ARG A 71 6.18 12.93 5.69
CA ARG A 71 6.59 12.55 7.04
C ARG A 71 6.81 13.75 7.94
N GLU A 72 7.47 14.78 7.42
CA GLU A 72 7.73 16.04 8.14
C GLU A 72 6.58 17.04 8.00
N GLN A 73 5.63 16.79 7.09
CA GLN A 73 4.50 17.70 6.78
C GLN A 73 4.97 19.05 6.22
N ILE A 74 6.00 19.03 5.38
CA ILE A 74 6.63 20.23 4.80
C ILE A 74 6.54 20.19 3.28
N MET A 75 5.98 21.26 2.71
CA MET A 75 6.00 21.53 1.28
C MET A 75 7.10 22.54 0.97
N THR A 76 7.98 22.21 0.03
CA THR A 76 9.05 23.08 -0.46
C THR A 76 8.73 23.57 -1.87
N THR A 77 8.61 24.89 -2.04
CA THR A 77 8.29 25.52 -3.33
C THR A 77 9.32 26.60 -3.68
N ASN A 78 9.60 26.74 -4.98
CA ASN A 78 10.33 27.87 -5.54
C ASN A 78 9.34 28.81 -6.20
N VAL A 79 9.19 30.02 -5.65
CA VAL A 79 8.19 31.00 -6.07
C VAL A 79 8.82 32.36 -6.28
N TRP A 80 8.23 33.12 -7.21
CA TRP A 80 8.49 34.55 -7.36
C TRP A 80 7.28 35.31 -6.84
N LEU A 81 7.50 36.10 -5.79
CA LEU A 81 6.45 36.91 -5.20
C LEU A 81 6.54 38.33 -5.77
N LYS A 82 5.71 38.63 -6.77
CA LYS A 82 5.62 39.97 -7.35
C LYS A 82 4.86 40.88 -6.39
N GLN A 83 5.51 41.94 -5.95
CA GLN A 83 4.96 42.96 -5.07
C GLN A 83 5.04 44.31 -5.77
N GLU A 84 3.93 45.06 -5.81
CA GLU A 84 3.88 46.40 -6.40
C GLU A 84 3.18 47.38 -5.45
N TRP A 85 3.82 48.50 -5.16
CA TRP A 85 3.27 49.59 -4.36
C TRP A 85 3.73 50.95 -4.91
N THR A 86 3.24 52.05 -4.35
CA THR A 86 3.61 53.40 -4.78
C THR A 86 4.29 54.14 -3.63
N ASP A 87 5.51 54.65 -3.84
CA ASP A 87 6.19 55.56 -2.91
C ASP A 87 6.29 56.95 -3.56
N TYR A 88 5.51 57.90 -3.04
CA TYR A 88 5.46 59.28 -3.56
C TYR A 88 6.80 60.02 -3.46
N ARG A 89 7.69 59.60 -2.55
CA ARG A 89 9.02 60.21 -2.35
C ARG A 89 10.01 59.81 -3.43
N LEU A 90 9.75 58.71 -4.14
CA LEU A 90 10.60 58.18 -5.21
C LEU A 90 10.08 58.62 -6.60
N THR A 91 9.72 59.90 -6.73
CA THR A 91 9.20 60.49 -7.97
C THR A 91 10.20 61.45 -8.60
N TRP A 92 10.28 61.47 -9.93
CA TRP A 92 11.14 62.41 -10.64
C TRP A 92 10.60 62.73 -12.04
N ASN A 93 11.01 63.88 -12.56
CA ASN A 93 10.72 64.24 -13.95
C ASN A 93 11.81 63.65 -14.87
N SER A 94 11.41 62.67 -15.69
CA SER A 94 12.29 61.95 -16.63
C SER A 94 13.07 62.90 -17.56
N SER A 95 12.45 64.00 -17.99
CA SER A 95 13.09 65.00 -18.87
C SER A 95 14.33 65.68 -18.26
N ARG A 96 14.45 65.72 -16.93
CA ARG A 96 15.60 66.34 -16.23
C ARG A 96 16.82 65.42 -16.16
N TYR A 97 16.61 64.10 -16.27
CA TYR A 97 17.63 63.08 -16.10
C TYR A 97 17.74 62.23 -17.37
N GLU A 98 17.94 62.87 -18.52
CA GLU A 98 18.26 62.20 -19.80
C GLU A 98 17.22 61.14 -20.24
N GLY A 99 15.96 61.26 -19.81
CA GLY A 99 14.90 60.32 -20.20
C GLY A 99 14.85 59.02 -19.38
N VAL A 100 15.50 58.97 -18.21
CA VAL A 100 15.47 57.81 -17.31
C VAL A 100 14.05 57.60 -16.77
N ASN A 101 13.38 56.55 -17.24
CA ASN A 101 12.02 56.18 -16.82
C ASN A 101 11.99 55.07 -15.75
N ILE A 102 13.05 54.26 -15.68
CA ILE A 102 13.20 53.16 -14.75
C ILE A 102 14.53 53.30 -14.01
N LEU A 103 14.53 53.06 -12.70
CA LEU A 103 15.72 53.07 -11.86
C LEU A 103 15.75 51.80 -11.02
N ARG A 104 16.91 51.15 -10.94
CA ARG A 104 17.10 49.95 -10.11
C ARG A 104 17.82 50.32 -8.83
N ILE A 105 17.18 50.08 -7.69
CA ILE A 105 17.71 50.43 -6.37
C ILE A 105 17.89 49.13 -5.56
N PRO A 106 18.88 49.02 -4.65
CA PRO A 106 18.94 47.89 -3.73
C PRO A 106 17.79 47.94 -2.70
N ALA A 107 17.10 46.82 -2.45
CA ALA A 107 15.93 46.77 -1.56
C ALA A 107 16.19 47.33 -0.15
N LYS A 108 17.41 47.11 0.40
CA LYS A 108 17.79 47.57 1.75
C LYS A 108 17.84 49.10 1.92
N ARG A 109 17.87 49.87 0.84
CA ARG A 109 17.98 51.35 0.90
C ARG A 109 16.65 52.07 0.91
N ILE A 110 15.55 51.39 0.63
CA ILE A 110 14.22 52.00 0.61
C ILE A 110 13.26 51.32 1.57
N TRP A 111 12.10 51.93 1.81
CA TRP A 111 11.02 51.30 2.56
C TRP A 111 10.45 50.12 1.76
N LEU A 112 10.29 48.98 2.43
CA LEU A 112 9.64 47.78 1.90
C LEU A 112 8.63 47.27 2.92
N PRO A 113 7.50 46.70 2.49
CA PRO A 113 6.61 45.98 3.39
C PRO A 113 7.18 44.60 3.73
N ASP A 114 7.19 44.25 5.02
CA ASP A 114 7.73 42.97 5.52
C ASP A 114 6.75 41.81 5.31
N ILE A 115 6.38 41.54 4.05
CA ILE A 115 5.49 40.44 3.68
C ILE A 115 6.26 39.12 3.79
N VAL A 116 5.85 38.28 4.74
CA VAL A 116 6.49 37.00 5.07
C VAL A 116 5.49 35.84 5.01
N LEU A 117 6.03 34.62 4.96
CA LEU A 117 5.24 33.39 5.04
C LEU A 117 5.00 33.00 6.51
N TYR A 118 3.77 33.13 6.99
CA TYR A 118 3.44 32.86 8.39
C TYR A 118 3.44 31.37 8.74
N ASN A 119 3.06 30.50 7.82
CA ASN A 119 3.00 29.06 8.03
C ASN A 119 4.30 28.36 7.58
N ASN A 120 5.46 28.96 7.88
CA ASN A 120 6.75 28.35 7.60
C ASN A 120 7.11 27.27 8.64
N ALA A 121 7.92 26.29 8.24
CA ALA A 121 8.41 25.23 9.14
C ALA A 121 9.85 25.48 9.63
N ASP A 122 10.65 26.23 8.88
CA ASP A 122 12.11 26.36 9.09
C ASP A 122 12.51 27.56 9.99
N GLY A 123 11.56 28.42 10.38
CA GLY A 123 11.84 29.66 11.13
C GLY A 123 12.49 30.78 10.31
N THR A 124 12.75 30.56 9.01
CA THR A 124 13.20 31.59 8.07
C THR A 124 11.99 32.24 7.40
N TYR A 125 11.63 33.44 7.85
CA TYR A 125 10.44 34.17 7.37
C TYR A 125 10.73 35.06 6.17
N GLU A 126 11.94 35.62 6.12
CA GLU A 126 12.39 36.54 5.07
C GLU A 126 12.74 35.82 3.77
N VAL A 127 12.78 36.58 2.68
CA VAL A 127 13.14 36.06 1.36
C VAL A 127 14.61 35.66 1.31
N SER A 128 14.92 34.55 0.65
CA SER A 128 16.27 33.98 0.56
C SER A 128 17.31 34.94 -0.03
N VAL A 129 16.90 35.80 -0.96
CA VAL A 129 17.79 36.75 -1.64
C VAL A 129 17.11 38.11 -1.79
N TYR A 130 17.72 39.14 -1.19
CA TYR A 130 17.32 40.53 -1.41
C TYR A 130 17.87 41.05 -2.73
N THR A 131 17.04 41.01 -3.76
CA THR A 131 17.34 41.55 -5.09
C THR A 131 17.15 43.07 -5.15
N ASN A 132 17.63 43.68 -6.23
CA ASN A 132 17.31 45.07 -6.54
C ASN A 132 15.84 45.16 -6.97
N LEU A 133 15.20 46.29 -6.65
CA LEU A 133 13.84 46.58 -7.05
C LEU A 133 13.80 47.63 -8.17
N ILE A 134 12.72 47.63 -8.95
CA ILE A 134 12.52 48.53 -10.09
C ILE A 134 11.57 49.64 -9.68
N VAL A 135 12.05 50.87 -9.71
CA VAL A 135 11.26 52.07 -9.45
C VAL A 135 11.01 52.77 -10.77
N ARG A 136 9.77 53.21 -11.02
CA ARG A 136 9.41 54.02 -12.19
C ARG A 136 9.29 55.50 -11.81
N SER A 137 9.36 56.39 -12.80
CA SER A 137 9.32 57.85 -12.61
C SER A 137 8.07 58.38 -11.89
N ASN A 138 6.95 57.65 -11.94
CA ASN A 138 5.70 57.96 -11.23
C ASN A 138 5.70 57.53 -9.75
N GLY A 139 6.79 56.93 -9.24
CA GLY A 139 6.87 56.39 -7.89
C GLY A 139 6.35 54.97 -7.72
N SER A 140 5.94 54.28 -8.79
CA SER A 140 5.56 52.86 -8.70
C SER A 140 6.82 52.02 -8.48
N VAL A 141 6.81 51.23 -7.42
CA VAL A 141 7.89 50.33 -7.02
C VAL A 141 7.45 48.90 -7.27
N LEU A 142 8.24 48.17 -8.04
CA LEU A 142 8.07 46.75 -8.34
C LEU A 142 9.22 45.96 -7.74
N TRP A 143 8.90 45.00 -6.88
CA TRP A 143 9.86 44.07 -6.30
C TRP A 143 9.46 42.63 -6.61
N LEU A 144 10.42 41.84 -7.11
CA LEU A 144 10.22 40.44 -7.50
C LEU A 144 11.39 39.60 -6.97
N PRO A 145 11.43 39.32 -5.66
CA PRO A 145 12.49 38.51 -5.08
C PRO A 145 12.19 37.00 -5.30
N PRO A 146 13.19 36.19 -5.65
CA PRO A 146 13.05 34.74 -5.69
C PRO A 146 13.10 34.17 -4.27
N ALA A 147 12.15 33.30 -3.94
CA ALA A 147 12.06 32.70 -2.62
C ALA A 147 11.89 31.18 -2.71
N ILE A 148 12.67 30.45 -1.92
CA ILE A 148 12.40 29.04 -1.64
C ILE A 148 11.72 28.98 -0.28
N TYR A 149 10.44 28.64 -0.28
CA TYR A 149 9.66 28.54 0.94
C TYR A 149 9.42 27.10 1.35
N LYS A 150 9.60 26.83 2.65
CA LYS A 150 9.19 25.60 3.31
C LYS A 150 7.95 25.86 4.16
N SER A 151 6.78 25.59 3.60
CA SER A 151 5.49 25.76 4.26
C SER A 151 5.06 24.49 4.98
N ALA A 152 4.56 24.62 6.20
CA ALA A 152 3.89 23.55 6.92
C ALA A 152 2.52 23.28 6.27
N CYS A 153 2.28 22.03 5.88
CA CYS A 153 1.05 21.58 5.27
C CYS A 153 0.58 20.26 5.89
N LYS A 154 -0.67 20.23 6.37
CA LYS A 154 -1.29 19.03 6.90
C LYS A 154 -1.60 18.06 5.76
N ILE A 155 -1.08 16.83 5.87
CA ILE A 155 -1.25 15.79 4.85
C ILE A 155 -2.47 14.93 5.16
N GLU A 156 -3.37 14.80 4.19
CA GLU A 156 -4.54 13.92 4.23
C GLU A 156 -4.18 12.53 3.72
N VAL A 157 -3.91 11.60 4.63
CA VAL A 157 -3.39 10.25 4.31
C VAL A 157 -4.47 9.23 3.94
N LYS A 158 -5.76 9.57 4.07
CA LYS A 158 -6.89 8.63 3.98
C LYS A 158 -6.87 7.75 2.73
N TYR A 159 -6.60 8.33 1.57
CA TYR A 159 -6.60 7.65 0.27
C TYR A 159 -5.22 7.44 -0.32
N PHE A 160 -4.15 7.60 0.46
CA PHE A 160 -2.77 7.35 0.00
C PHE A 160 -2.65 5.97 -0.70
N PRO A 161 -2.06 5.86 -1.90
CA PRO A 161 -1.35 6.87 -2.71
C PRO A 161 -2.21 7.58 -3.79
N PHE A 162 -3.53 7.47 -3.73
CA PHE A 162 -4.48 8.13 -4.64
C PHE A 162 -5.03 9.43 -4.05
N ASP A 163 -4.20 10.13 -3.31
CA ASP A 163 -4.53 11.31 -2.52
C ASP A 163 -4.47 12.61 -3.34
N GLN A 164 -5.34 13.54 -2.96
CA GLN A 164 -5.22 14.96 -3.27
C GLN A 164 -4.83 15.68 -1.99
N GLN A 165 -3.89 16.62 -2.09
CA GLN A 165 -3.46 17.44 -0.97
C GLN A 165 -3.86 18.89 -1.24
N ASN A 166 -4.27 19.59 -0.19
CA ASN A 166 -4.53 21.03 -0.21
C ASN A 166 -3.55 21.72 0.74
N CYS A 167 -2.47 22.23 0.18
CA CYS A 167 -1.45 22.94 0.93
C CYS A 167 -1.58 24.44 0.70
N THR A 168 -1.30 25.24 1.72
CA THR A 168 -1.51 26.70 1.64
C THR A 168 -0.21 27.43 1.87
N LEU A 169 -0.01 28.57 1.19
CA LEU A 169 1.02 29.54 1.51
C LEU A 169 0.33 30.82 1.99
N LYS A 170 0.54 31.19 3.26
CA LYS A 170 -0.09 32.35 3.90
C LYS A 170 0.88 33.52 3.98
N PHE A 171 0.67 34.51 3.13
CA PHE A 171 1.46 35.75 3.12
C PHE A 171 0.77 36.84 3.94
N ARG A 172 1.52 37.45 4.85
CA ARG A 172 1.07 38.60 5.63
C ARG A 172 2.28 39.45 6.04
N SER A 173 2.04 40.73 6.28
CA SER A 173 3.02 41.62 6.88
C SER A 173 3.24 41.29 8.35
N TRP A 174 4.50 41.15 8.78
CA TRP A 174 4.83 40.95 10.19
C TRP A 174 4.64 42.23 11.03
N THR A 175 4.99 43.38 10.45
CA THR A 175 5.12 44.65 11.16
C THR A 175 3.88 45.52 11.06
N TYR A 176 3.37 45.71 9.84
CA TYR A 176 2.18 46.53 9.56
C TYR A 176 0.89 45.72 9.58
N ASP A 177 -0.18 46.35 10.04
CA ASP A 177 -1.53 45.78 10.06
C ASP A 177 -2.44 46.33 8.95
N HIS A 178 -3.69 45.85 8.89
CA HIS A 178 -4.69 46.30 7.91
C HIS A 178 -5.07 47.79 8.04
N THR A 179 -4.71 48.46 9.15
CA THR A 179 -4.96 49.90 9.37
C THR A 179 -3.86 50.78 8.77
N GLU A 180 -2.74 50.20 8.36
CA GLU A 180 -1.59 50.91 7.78
C GLU A 180 -1.32 50.50 6.33
N ILE A 181 -1.51 49.22 6.01
CA ILE A 181 -1.31 48.66 4.67
C ILE A 181 -2.52 47.85 4.22
N ASP A 182 -2.78 47.87 2.93
CA ASP A 182 -3.83 47.08 2.31
C ASP A 182 -3.20 46.06 1.35
N MET A 183 -3.45 44.77 1.55
CA MET A 183 -2.93 43.71 0.68
C MET A 183 -3.97 43.31 -0.36
N VAL A 184 -3.69 43.65 -1.62
CA VAL A 184 -4.59 43.44 -2.75
C VAL A 184 -4.04 42.34 -3.65
N LEU A 185 -4.86 41.33 -3.94
CA LEU A 185 -4.52 40.27 -4.88
C LEU A 185 -4.60 40.80 -6.32
N MET A 186 -3.52 40.68 -7.11
CA MET A 186 -3.53 41.13 -8.52
C MET A 186 -4.34 40.23 -9.44
N THR A 187 -4.23 38.91 -9.25
CA THR A 187 -4.87 37.90 -10.09
C THR A 187 -5.53 36.83 -9.21
N PRO A 188 -6.74 36.34 -9.54
CA PRO A 188 -7.41 35.30 -8.74
C PRO A 188 -6.66 33.97 -8.65
N THR A 189 -5.76 33.70 -9.59
CA THR A 189 -4.93 32.49 -9.65
C THR A 189 -3.46 32.86 -9.68
N ALA A 190 -2.61 31.98 -9.12
CA ALA A 190 -1.16 32.09 -9.28
C ALA A 190 -0.76 31.77 -10.73
N SER A 191 0.27 32.47 -11.25
CA SER A 191 0.80 32.21 -12.58
C SER A 191 1.72 30.98 -12.57
N MET A 192 1.70 30.22 -13.67
CA MET A 192 2.52 29.03 -13.90
C MET A 192 3.36 29.18 -15.19
N ASP A 193 3.70 30.42 -15.56
CA ASP A 193 4.31 30.75 -16.86
C ASP A 193 5.70 30.13 -17.06
N ASP A 194 6.47 29.95 -15.97
CA ASP A 194 7.81 29.33 -15.95
C ASP A 194 7.82 28.05 -15.10
N PHE A 195 6.74 27.27 -15.21
CA PHE A 195 6.54 26.09 -14.38
C PHE A 195 7.27 24.85 -14.92
N THR A 196 8.09 24.24 -14.06
CA THR A 196 8.68 22.92 -14.30
C THR A 196 7.85 21.83 -13.62
N PRO A 197 7.28 20.85 -14.37
CA PRO A 197 6.42 19.83 -13.79
C PRO A 197 7.18 18.90 -12.86
N SER A 198 6.55 18.52 -11.73
CA SER A 198 7.11 17.56 -10.78
C SER A 198 6.89 16.11 -11.26
N GLY A 199 7.83 15.24 -10.92
CA GLY A 199 7.77 13.81 -11.25
C GLY A 199 6.72 13.03 -10.45
N GLU A 200 6.35 13.52 -9.25
CA GLU A 200 5.43 12.83 -8.33
C GLU A 200 4.07 13.53 -8.20
N TRP A 201 4.02 14.85 -8.38
CA TRP A 201 2.84 15.67 -8.11
C TRP A 201 2.39 16.44 -9.35
N ASP A 202 1.10 16.39 -9.64
CA ASP A 202 0.43 17.26 -10.61
C ASP A 202 -0.33 18.36 -9.88
N ILE A 203 -0.25 19.60 -10.39
CA ILE A 203 -1.00 20.70 -9.82
C ILE A 203 -2.33 20.83 -10.55
N VAL A 204 -3.43 20.67 -9.81
CA VAL A 204 -4.80 20.72 -10.34
C VAL A 204 -5.30 22.16 -10.41
N ALA A 205 -5.07 22.93 -9.34
CA ALA A 205 -5.48 24.33 -9.26
C ALA A 205 -4.61 25.11 -8.26
N LEU A 206 -4.40 26.41 -8.54
CA LEU A 206 -3.75 27.34 -7.62
C LEU A 206 -4.58 28.63 -7.41
N PRO A 207 -5.70 28.57 -6.67
CA PRO A 207 -6.46 29.77 -6.35
C PRO A 207 -5.72 30.62 -5.31
N GLY A 208 -5.76 31.94 -5.52
CA GLY A 208 -5.38 32.94 -4.52
C GLY A 208 -6.63 33.55 -3.90
N ARG A 209 -6.65 33.70 -2.58
CA ARG A 209 -7.70 34.42 -1.85
C ARG A 209 -7.10 35.45 -0.91
N ARG A 210 -7.83 36.55 -0.72
CA ARG A 210 -7.59 37.51 0.34
C ARG A 210 -8.51 37.19 1.50
N THR A 211 -7.98 37.01 2.70
CA THR A 211 -8.78 36.75 3.91
C THR A 211 -8.65 37.93 4.87
N VAL A 212 -9.81 38.47 5.27
CA VAL A 212 -9.94 39.52 6.28
C VAL A 212 -10.82 38.96 7.38
N ASN A 213 -10.36 39.00 8.63
CA ASN A 213 -11.13 38.47 9.75
C ASN A 213 -12.06 39.57 10.31
N PRO A 214 -13.39 39.38 10.31
CA PRO A 214 -14.31 40.41 10.82
C PRO A 214 -14.15 40.72 12.31
N GLN A 215 -13.63 39.76 13.09
CA GLN A 215 -13.42 39.89 14.53
C GLN A 215 -12.14 40.66 14.88
N ASP A 216 -11.16 40.66 13.99
CA ASP A 216 -9.88 41.35 14.17
C ASP A 216 -9.65 42.31 12.99
N PRO A 217 -9.98 43.60 13.13
CA PRO A 217 -9.90 44.56 12.03
C PRO A 217 -8.45 44.80 11.55
N SER A 218 -7.45 44.39 12.34
CA SER A 218 -6.03 44.46 12.00
C SER A 218 -5.57 43.32 11.09
N TYR A 219 -6.39 42.28 10.94
CA TYR A 219 -6.05 41.06 10.21
C TYR A 219 -6.33 41.17 8.71
N VAL A 220 -5.26 41.04 7.93
CA VAL A 220 -5.32 40.81 6.50
C VAL A 220 -4.26 39.77 6.13
N ASP A 221 -4.63 38.77 5.36
CA ASP A 221 -3.69 37.84 4.72
C ASP A 221 -4.03 37.63 3.24
N VAL A 222 -3.02 37.20 2.48
CA VAL A 222 -3.19 36.67 1.13
C VAL A 222 -2.73 35.22 1.15
N THR A 223 -3.67 34.32 0.95
CA THR A 223 -3.42 32.88 0.97
C THR A 223 -3.52 32.31 -0.44
N TYR A 224 -2.49 31.59 -0.87
CA TYR A 224 -2.53 30.78 -2.09
C TYR A 224 -2.71 29.32 -1.71
N ASP A 225 -3.73 28.66 -2.26
CA ASP A 225 -3.93 27.22 -2.09
C ASP A 225 -3.29 26.46 -3.25
N PHE A 226 -2.68 25.33 -2.94
CA PHE A 226 -2.04 24.42 -3.85
C PHE A 226 -2.82 23.11 -3.77
N ILE A 227 -3.73 22.91 -4.72
CA ILE A 227 -4.47 21.67 -4.87
C ILE A 227 -3.65 20.75 -5.77
N ILE A 228 -2.96 19.79 -5.16
CA ILE A 228 -2.04 18.88 -5.84
C ILE A 228 -2.55 17.44 -5.79
N LYS A 229 -2.35 16.70 -6.88
CA LYS A 229 -2.73 15.30 -7.03
C LYS A 229 -1.48 14.45 -7.21
N ARG A 230 -1.36 13.35 -6.46
CA ARG A 230 -0.24 12.43 -6.58
C ARG A 230 -0.32 11.60 -7.86
N LYS A 231 0.82 11.33 -8.49
CA LYS A 231 1.02 10.28 -9.50
C LYS A 231 1.27 8.95 -8.79
N PRO A 232 0.29 8.02 -8.73
CA PRO A 232 0.38 6.84 -7.87
C PRO A 232 1.29 5.73 -8.41
N LEU A 233 1.76 5.83 -9.65
CA LEU A 233 2.37 4.71 -10.41
C LEU A 233 3.52 4.02 -9.67
N PHE A 234 4.42 4.78 -9.05
CA PHE A 234 5.54 4.23 -8.29
C PHE A 234 5.07 3.35 -7.12
N TYR A 235 4.06 3.82 -6.36
CA TYR A 235 3.49 3.07 -5.25
C TYR A 235 2.60 1.91 -5.73
N THR A 236 1.90 2.07 -6.85
CA THR A 236 1.10 0.99 -7.44
C THR A 236 1.97 -0.21 -7.80
N ILE A 237 3.10 0.01 -8.49
CA ILE A 237 3.98 -1.08 -8.92
C ILE A 237 4.76 -1.68 -7.74
N ASN A 238 5.33 -0.84 -6.87
CA ASN A 238 6.25 -1.32 -5.83
C ASN A 238 5.56 -1.75 -4.53
N LEU A 239 4.32 -1.32 -4.27
CA LEU A 239 3.62 -1.60 -3.02
C LEU A 239 2.30 -2.36 -3.25
N ILE A 240 1.44 -1.89 -4.16
CA ILE A 240 0.12 -2.50 -4.36
C ILE A 240 0.23 -3.88 -5.02
N ILE A 241 0.99 -4.01 -6.11
CA ILE A 241 1.14 -5.30 -6.82
C ILE A 241 1.70 -6.40 -5.90
N PRO A 242 2.82 -6.20 -5.17
CA PRO A 242 3.31 -7.21 -4.23
C PRO A 242 2.31 -7.56 -3.13
N CYS A 243 1.55 -6.58 -2.62
CA CYS A 243 0.53 -6.82 -1.59
C CYS A 243 -0.65 -7.65 -2.12
N VAL A 244 -1.07 -7.44 -3.36
CA VAL A 244 -2.11 -8.27 -4.00
C VAL A 244 -1.59 -9.69 -4.25
N LEU A 245 -0.33 -9.83 -4.69
CA LEU A 245 0.30 -11.14 -4.90
C LEU A 245 0.43 -11.94 -3.60
N THR A 246 0.85 -11.31 -2.50
CA THR A 246 0.92 -12.00 -1.20
C THR A 246 -0.46 -12.40 -0.69
N THR A 247 -1.48 -11.59 -0.96
CA THR A 247 -2.87 -11.94 -0.64
C THR A 247 -3.37 -13.13 -1.45
N LEU A 248 -3.00 -13.23 -2.73
CA LEU A 248 -3.32 -14.39 -3.57
C LEU A 248 -2.63 -15.66 -3.04
N LEU A 249 -1.38 -15.56 -2.61
CA LEU A 249 -0.65 -16.68 -1.99
C LEU A 249 -1.33 -17.19 -0.71
N ALA A 250 -1.92 -16.29 0.10
CA ALA A 250 -2.66 -16.67 1.30
C ALA A 250 -3.88 -17.55 1.00
N ILE A 251 -4.55 -17.34 -0.13
CA ILE A 251 -5.71 -18.15 -0.55
C ILE A 251 -5.24 -19.50 -1.12
N LEU A 252 -4.10 -19.51 -1.83
CA LEU A 252 -3.54 -20.71 -2.45
C LEU A 252 -3.13 -21.78 -1.42
N VAL A 253 -2.85 -21.40 -0.18
CA VAL A 253 -2.59 -22.30 0.95
C VAL A 253 -3.65 -23.40 1.09
N PHE A 254 -4.94 -23.07 0.91
CA PHE A 254 -6.04 -24.03 1.05
C PHE A 254 -6.17 -24.99 -0.16
N TYR A 255 -5.41 -24.74 -1.22
CA TYR A 255 -5.29 -25.67 -2.34
C TYR A 255 -4.17 -26.69 -2.12
N LEU A 256 -3.19 -26.39 -1.28
CA LEU A 256 -2.04 -27.25 -1.03
C LEU A 256 -2.45 -28.47 -0.18
N PRO A 257 -2.19 -29.70 -0.65
CA PRO A 257 -2.53 -30.90 0.12
C PRO A 257 -1.73 -30.96 1.42
N SER A 258 -2.38 -31.41 2.49
CA SER A 258 -1.77 -31.46 3.83
C SER A 258 -0.66 -32.51 3.95
N ASP A 259 -0.59 -33.49 3.03
CA ASP A 259 0.50 -34.49 2.99
C ASP A 259 1.89 -33.88 2.70
N CYS A 260 1.97 -32.68 2.09
CA CYS A 260 3.25 -32.07 1.68
C CYS A 260 4.04 -31.47 2.87
N GLY A 261 3.41 -31.20 4.01
CA GLY A 261 4.05 -30.54 5.15
C GLY A 261 4.36 -29.03 4.99
N GLU A 262 4.35 -28.50 3.76
CA GLU A 262 4.73 -27.10 3.46
C GLU A 262 3.64 -26.05 3.74
N LYS A 263 2.45 -26.47 4.16
CA LYS A 263 1.30 -25.56 4.36
C LYS A 263 1.59 -24.49 5.43
N MET A 264 2.19 -24.88 6.55
CA MET A 264 2.50 -23.97 7.64
C MET A 264 3.64 -23.01 7.28
N THR A 265 4.66 -23.50 6.58
CA THR A 265 5.79 -22.69 6.08
C THR A 265 5.26 -21.55 5.21
N LEU A 266 4.42 -21.87 4.22
CA LEU A 266 3.85 -20.87 3.32
C LEU A 266 3.03 -19.81 4.07
N CYS A 267 2.16 -20.21 5.00
CA CYS A 267 1.34 -19.27 5.78
C CYS A 267 2.19 -18.29 6.60
N ILE A 268 3.19 -18.81 7.32
CA ILE A 268 4.04 -17.99 8.19
C ILE A 268 4.93 -17.06 7.34
N SER A 269 5.46 -17.53 6.21
CA SER A 269 6.21 -16.68 5.28
C SER A 269 5.36 -15.56 4.68
N VAL A 270 4.09 -15.82 4.35
CA VAL A 270 3.16 -14.78 3.88
C VAL A 270 2.87 -13.76 4.97
N LEU A 271 2.66 -14.19 6.22
CA LEU A 271 2.47 -13.28 7.35
C LEU A 271 3.70 -12.39 7.57
N LEU A 272 4.91 -12.95 7.48
CA LEU A 272 6.16 -12.21 7.58
C LEU A 272 6.34 -11.21 6.42
N ALA A 273 5.96 -11.58 5.20
CA ALA A 273 5.98 -10.64 4.09
C ALA A 273 5.02 -9.46 4.33
N LEU A 274 3.82 -9.71 4.84
CA LEU A 274 2.84 -8.67 5.18
C LEU A 274 3.32 -7.76 6.33
N THR A 275 3.97 -8.30 7.36
CA THR A 275 4.57 -7.48 8.43
C THR A 275 5.68 -6.59 7.87
N PHE A 276 6.51 -7.08 6.96
CA PHE A 276 7.54 -6.28 6.29
C PHE A 276 6.94 -5.12 5.48
N PHE A 277 5.88 -5.37 4.70
CA PHE A 277 5.20 -4.30 3.96
C PHE A 277 4.55 -3.27 4.90
N LEU A 278 4.04 -3.69 6.05
CA LEU A 278 3.51 -2.80 7.08
C LEU A 278 4.60 -1.88 7.67
N LEU A 279 5.81 -2.41 7.91
CA LEU A 279 6.95 -1.61 8.39
C LEU A 279 7.50 -0.66 7.32
N LEU A 280 7.38 -1.01 6.04
CA LEU A 280 7.75 -0.14 4.93
C LEU A 280 6.80 1.06 4.86
N ILE A 281 5.48 0.84 4.92
CA ILE A 281 4.51 1.93 4.86
C ILE A 281 4.60 2.87 6.08
N SER A 282 4.89 2.33 7.27
CA SER A 282 5.03 3.15 8.49
C SER A 282 6.25 4.08 8.47
N LYS A 283 7.20 3.88 7.55
CA LYS A 283 8.34 4.78 7.35
C LYS A 283 8.07 5.92 6.37
N ILE A 284 7.13 5.72 5.44
CA ILE A 284 6.78 6.67 4.37
C ILE A 284 5.67 7.62 4.83
N VAL A 285 4.61 7.07 5.45
CA VAL A 285 3.45 7.84 5.90
C VAL A 285 3.80 8.63 7.17
N PRO A 286 3.31 9.87 7.35
CA PRO A 286 3.51 10.59 8.59
C PRO A 286 2.93 9.86 9.79
N PRO A 287 3.50 10.03 10.99
CA PRO A 287 3.00 9.45 12.23
C PRO A 287 1.76 10.20 12.75
N THR A 288 0.74 10.38 11.91
CA THR A 288 -0.53 11.02 12.26
C THR A 288 -1.61 9.99 12.61
N SER A 289 -2.48 10.35 13.56
CA SER A 289 -3.59 9.52 14.04
C SER A 289 -4.97 9.99 13.53
N LEU A 290 -5.00 10.86 12.52
CA LEU A 290 -6.25 11.44 11.99
C LEU A 290 -7.09 10.42 11.23
N ASP A 291 -6.44 9.61 10.40
CA ASP A 291 -7.04 8.46 9.72
C ASP A 291 -5.90 7.48 9.36
N VAL A 292 -6.23 6.20 9.23
CA VAL A 292 -5.29 5.18 8.75
C VAL A 292 -5.34 5.16 7.21
N PRO A 293 -4.20 5.19 6.51
CA PRO A 293 -4.17 5.18 5.05
C PRO A 293 -4.85 3.92 4.51
N LEU A 294 -5.48 4.03 3.34
CA LEU A 294 -6.20 2.91 2.72
C LEU A 294 -5.33 1.65 2.57
N ILE A 295 -4.07 1.82 2.15
CA ILE A 295 -3.11 0.72 2.05
C ILE A 295 -2.82 0.08 3.41
N GLY A 296 -2.75 0.88 4.49
CA GLY A 296 -2.60 0.38 5.86
C GLY A 296 -3.84 -0.42 6.31
N LYS A 297 -5.05 0.07 6.00
CA LYS A 297 -6.30 -0.66 6.26
C LYS A 297 -6.33 -1.99 5.50
N TYR A 298 -5.88 -2.03 4.24
CA TYR A 298 -5.79 -3.23 3.43
C TYR A 298 -4.78 -4.25 3.96
N LEU A 299 -3.59 -3.80 4.35
CA LEU A 299 -2.57 -4.64 4.99
C LEU A 299 -3.06 -5.23 6.31
N MET A 300 -3.73 -4.44 7.16
CA MET A 300 -4.31 -4.91 8.41
C MET A 300 -5.41 -5.94 8.18
N PHE A 301 -6.33 -5.69 7.24
CA PHE A 301 -7.35 -6.65 6.83
C PHE A 301 -6.73 -7.98 6.39
N THR A 302 -5.72 -7.92 5.53
CA THR A 302 -5.02 -9.10 5.00
C THR A 302 -4.26 -9.85 6.11
N MET A 303 -3.61 -9.14 7.03
CA MET A 303 -2.91 -9.75 8.17
C MET A 303 -3.87 -10.52 9.09
N VAL A 304 -5.05 -9.96 9.37
CA VAL A 304 -6.10 -10.65 10.13
C VAL A 304 -6.60 -11.88 9.36
N LEU A 305 -6.82 -11.76 8.05
CA LEU A 305 -7.25 -12.85 7.17
C LEU A 305 -6.23 -14.00 7.16
N VAL A 306 -4.93 -13.70 7.03
CA VAL A 306 -3.84 -14.68 7.07
C VAL A 306 -3.74 -15.33 8.45
N THR A 307 -3.94 -14.58 9.53
CA THR A 307 -3.97 -15.15 10.89
C THR A 307 -5.09 -16.16 11.05
N PHE A 308 -6.30 -15.86 10.56
CA PHE A 308 -7.39 -16.85 10.54
C PHE A 308 -7.09 -18.02 9.60
N SER A 309 -6.38 -17.79 8.49
CA SER A 309 -5.92 -18.86 7.59
C SER A 309 -4.92 -19.81 8.28
N ILE A 310 -4.02 -19.29 9.11
CA ILE A 310 -3.10 -20.10 9.94
C ILE A 310 -3.89 -20.97 10.91
N VAL A 311 -4.83 -20.39 11.67
CA VAL A 311 -5.64 -21.14 12.66
C VAL A 311 -6.46 -22.25 11.99
N THR A 312 -7.11 -21.94 10.87
CA THR A 312 -7.90 -22.92 10.11
C THR A 312 -7.02 -24.00 9.47
N SER A 313 -5.83 -23.65 8.97
CA SER A 313 -4.86 -24.62 8.45
C SER A 313 -4.37 -25.59 9.53
N VAL A 314 -4.08 -25.11 10.74
CA VAL A 314 -3.73 -25.97 11.89
C VAL A 314 -4.89 -26.92 12.24
N CYS A 315 -6.13 -26.44 12.18
CA CYS A 315 -7.31 -27.27 12.40
C CYS A 315 -7.45 -28.37 11.32
N VAL A 316 -7.28 -28.03 10.04
CA VAL A 316 -7.30 -28.99 8.93
C VAL A 316 -6.19 -30.04 9.08
N LEU A 317 -4.98 -29.61 9.46
CA LEU A 317 -3.85 -30.52 9.68
C LEU A 317 -4.09 -31.47 10.87
N ASN A 318 -4.69 -30.96 11.96
CA ASN A 318 -5.12 -31.80 13.09
C ASN A 318 -6.09 -32.89 12.63
N VAL A 319 -7.10 -32.54 11.82
CA VAL A 319 -8.09 -33.48 11.29
C VAL A 319 -7.47 -34.48 10.31
N HIS A 320 -6.50 -34.05 9.50
CA HIS A 320 -5.80 -34.88 8.52
C HIS A 320 -4.98 -36.01 9.16
N HIS A 321 -4.32 -35.76 10.29
CA HIS A 321 -3.48 -36.74 10.99
C HIS A 321 -4.23 -37.55 12.07
N ARG A 322 -5.57 -37.59 12.03
CA ARG A 322 -6.35 -38.44 12.93
C ARG A 322 -6.30 -39.90 12.47
N SER A 323 -5.97 -40.78 13.40
CA SER A 323 -5.94 -42.22 13.19
C SER A 323 -7.08 -42.92 13.96
N PRO A 324 -7.49 -44.14 13.56
CA PRO A 324 -8.44 -44.98 14.32
C PRO A 324 -7.98 -45.24 15.75
N SER A 325 -6.66 -45.30 15.97
CA SER A 325 -6.04 -45.51 17.29
C SER A 325 -6.15 -44.30 18.25
N THR A 326 -6.35 -43.09 17.72
CA THR A 326 -6.40 -41.85 18.53
C THR A 326 -7.79 -41.23 18.60
N HIS A 327 -8.60 -41.39 17.54
CA HIS A 327 -9.89 -40.70 17.41
C HIS A 327 -10.94 -41.60 16.78
N THR A 328 -12.16 -41.53 17.30
CA THR A 328 -13.36 -42.15 16.70
C THR A 328 -14.12 -41.14 15.85
N MET A 329 -14.51 -41.53 14.62
CA MET A 329 -15.23 -40.62 13.73
C MET A 329 -16.72 -40.55 14.11
N ALA A 330 -17.11 -39.42 14.70
CA ALA A 330 -18.49 -39.22 15.13
C ALA A 330 -19.50 -39.24 13.96
N PRO A 331 -20.73 -39.75 14.14
CA PRO A 331 -21.71 -39.88 13.05
C PRO A 331 -22.10 -38.55 12.38
N TRP A 332 -22.05 -37.44 13.13
CA TRP A 332 -22.33 -36.10 12.60
C TRP A 332 -21.24 -35.63 11.63
N VAL A 333 -19.97 -35.98 11.88
CA VAL A 333 -18.83 -35.66 10.98
C VAL A 333 -19.03 -36.37 9.65
N LYS A 334 -19.39 -37.67 9.68
CA LYS A 334 -19.70 -38.45 8.47
C LYS A 334 -20.85 -37.82 7.68
N ARG A 335 -21.97 -37.53 8.34
CA ARG A 335 -23.16 -36.94 7.67
C ARG A 335 -22.86 -35.58 7.02
N CYS A 336 -22.11 -34.71 7.70
CA CYS A 336 -21.82 -33.36 7.22
C CYS A 336 -20.71 -33.33 6.16
N PHE A 337 -19.53 -33.91 6.46
CA PHE A 337 -18.32 -33.76 5.64
C PHE A 337 -18.14 -34.85 4.59
N LEU A 338 -18.78 -36.03 4.71
CA LEU A 338 -18.68 -37.08 3.69
C LEU A 338 -19.85 -37.07 2.68
N HIS A 339 -21.02 -36.55 3.07
CA HIS A 339 -22.22 -36.57 2.22
C HIS A 339 -22.71 -35.18 1.80
N LYS A 340 -23.05 -34.31 2.77
CA LYS A 340 -23.68 -33.01 2.46
C LYS A 340 -22.73 -32.00 1.81
N LEU A 341 -21.60 -31.71 2.45
CA LEU A 341 -20.65 -30.68 2.00
C LEU A 341 -19.94 -31.02 0.69
N PRO A 342 -19.48 -32.26 0.42
CA PRO A 342 -18.86 -32.59 -0.86
C PRO A 342 -19.81 -32.35 -2.04
N THR A 343 -21.09 -32.71 -1.87
CA THR A 343 -22.12 -32.47 -2.89
C THR A 343 -22.32 -30.98 -3.15
N PHE A 344 -22.28 -30.15 -2.09
CA PHE A 344 -22.36 -28.70 -2.20
C PHE A 344 -21.12 -28.06 -2.84
N LEU A 345 -19.92 -28.60 -2.57
CA LEU A 345 -18.64 -28.11 -3.09
C LEU A 345 -18.26 -28.72 -4.45
N PHE A 346 -19.18 -29.43 -5.12
CA PHE A 346 -18.94 -30.15 -6.38
C PHE A 346 -17.79 -31.17 -6.33
N MET A 347 -17.54 -31.76 -5.17
CA MET A 347 -16.59 -32.84 -4.99
C MET A 347 -17.26 -34.19 -5.17
N LYS A 348 -16.73 -34.99 -6.10
CA LYS A 348 -17.10 -36.39 -6.24
C LYS A 348 -16.10 -37.22 -5.45
N ARG A 349 -16.59 -37.99 -4.49
CA ARG A 349 -15.79 -38.99 -3.79
C ARG A 349 -15.26 -39.97 -4.85
N PRO A 350 -13.97 -40.36 -4.83
CA PRO A 350 -13.52 -41.52 -5.57
C PRO A 350 -14.37 -42.69 -5.12
N GLY A 351 -15.27 -43.16 -6.00
CA GLY A 351 -16.08 -44.32 -5.69
C GLY A 351 -15.16 -45.55 -5.57
N PRO A 352 -15.57 -46.58 -4.82
CA PRO A 352 -14.86 -47.86 -4.81
C PRO A 352 -14.77 -48.55 -6.20
N ASP A 353 -15.38 -47.98 -7.25
CA ASP A 353 -15.40 -48.54 -8.61
C ASP A 353 -14.24 -48.07 -9.52
N SER A 354 -13.29 -47.25 -9.04
CA SER A 354 -12.15 -46.75 -9.84
C SER A 354 -10.81 -47.49 -9.62
N SER A 355 -10.82 -48.64 -8.95
CA SER A 355 -9.66 -49.53 -8.86
C SER A 355 -9.72 -50.60 -9.96
N PRO A 356 -8.87 -50.56 -11.01
CA PRO A 356 -8.75 -51.68 -11.92
C PRO A 356 -8.03 -52.83 -11.16
N ALA A 357 -8.64 -54.02 -11.20
CA ALA A 357 -8.10 -55.29 -10.71
C ALA A 357 -8.29 -55.60 -9.22
N ARG A 358 -9.45 -56.20 -8.89
CA ARG A 358 -9.57 -57.55 -8.26
C ARG A 358 -11.00 -57.76 -7.74
N ALA A 359 -11.90 -58.16 -8.62
CA ALA A 359 -13.14 -58.82 -8.22
C ALA A 359 -13.45 -59.92 -9.23
N PHE A 360 -13.05 -61.15 -8.91
CA PHE A 360 -13.63 -62.34 -9.53
C PHE A 360 -15.09 -62.44 -9.04
N PRO A 361 -16.10 -62.39 -9.93
CA PRO A 361 -17.49 -62.57 -9.50
C PRO A 361 -17.75 -64.06 -9.20
N PRO A 362 -18.45 -64.41 -8.11
CA PRO A 362 -18.80 -65.80 -7.84
C PRO A 362 -19.91 -66.23 -8.80
N SER A 363 -19.61 -67.26 -9.60
CA SER A 363 -20.55 -67.98 -10.46
C SER A 363 -21.72 -68.55 -9.64
N LYS A 364 -22.93 -68.02 -9.82
CA LYS A 364 -24.18 -68.68 -9.44
C LYS A 364 -24.65 -69.56 -10.60
N SER A 365 -24.37 -70.86 -10.53
CA SER A 365 -25.04 -71.86 -11.37
C SER A 365 -26.41 -72.19 -10.75
N CYS A 366 -27.45 -71.80 -11.48
CA CYS A 366 -28.86 -72.09 -11.22
C CYS A 366 -29.15 -73.59 -11.44
N VAL A 367 -29.76 -74.27 -10.47
CA VAL A 367 -30.45 -75.55 -10.71
C VAL A 367 -31.83 -75.46 -10.07
N THR A 368 -32.83 -75.44 -10.96
CA THR A 368 -34.27 -75.40 -10.77
C THR A 368 -34.77 -76.72 -10.18
N LYS A 369 -35.63 -76.66 -9.15
CA LYS A 369 -36.44 -77.78 -8.63
C LYS A 369 -37.88 -77.65 -9.15
N PRO A 370 -38.59 -78.76 -9.38
CA PRO A 370 -40.03 -78.83 -9.13
C PRO A 370 -40.40 -79.90 -8.09
N GLU A 371 -41.59 -79.69 -7.51
CA GLU A 371 -42.23 -80.33 -6.36
C GLU A 371 -42.55 -81.82 -6.48
N ALA A 372 -42.62 -82.52 -5.33
CA ALA A 372 -43.81 -83.25 -4.87
C ALA A 372 -43.58 -84.02 -3.55
N THR A 373 -44.28 -83.54 -2.51
CA THR A 373 -45.14 -84.27 -1.57
C THR A 373 -44.61 -85.33 -0.58
N ALA A 374 -44.89 -85.02 0.70
CA ALA A 374 -45.46 -85.88 1.76
C ALA A 374 -44.53 -86.45 2.87
N THR A 375 -44.76 -85.91 4.08
CA THR A 375 -44.82 -86.58 5.42
C THR A 375 -43.56 -87.30 5.93
N SER A 376 -43.09 -87.18 7.18
CA SER A 376 -43.55 -86.53 8.43
C SER A 376 -42.47 -86.80 9.50
N THR A 377 -42.45 -85.96 10.54
CA THR A 377 -41.95 -86.22 11.93
C THR A 377 -40.50 -85.83 12.30
N SER A 378 -40.39 -84.59 12.80
CA SER A 378 -39.77 -84.11 14.06
C SER A 378 -38.25 -84.24 14.37
N PRO A 379 -37.71 -83.29 15.19
CA PRO A 379 -36.40 -82.67 14.95
C PRO A 379 -35.35 -82.97 16.02
N SER A 380 -34.06 -82.89 15.68
CA SER A 380 -32.99 -82.52 16.63
C SER A 380 -31.66 -82.27 15.90
N ASN A 381 -31.00 -81.15 16.27
CA ASN A 381 -29.54 -80.97 16.41
C ASN A 381 -28.64 -81.13 15.16
N PHE A 382 -27.53 -80.43 14.94
CA PHE A 382 -26.86 -79.23 15.45
C PHE A 382 -25.63 -79.10 14.51
N TYR A 383 -25.30 -77.90 14.04
CA TYR A 383 -23.97 -77.47 13.56
C TYR A 383 -23.13 -78.34 12.57
N GLY A 384 -22.94 -77.79 11.36
CA GLY A 384 -21.60 -77.48 10.84
C GLY A 384 -20.83 -78.55 10.06
N ASN A 385 -20.71 -78.38 8.74
CA ASN A 385 -19.40 -78.47 8.07
C ASN A 385 -19.45 -77.89 6.64
N SER A 386 -18.79 -76.75 6.46
CA SER A 386 -18.51 -76.15 5.16
C SER A 386 -17.36 -76.90 4.48
N MET A 387 -17.56 -77.28 3.22
CA MET A 387 -16.57 -77.91 2.33
C MET A 387 -15.36 -77.00 2.10
N TYR A 388 -14.17 -77.59 2.19
CA TYR A 388 -12.94 -77.06 1.59
C TYR A 388 -12.56 -77.95 0.40
N PHE A 389 -12.42 -77.36 -0.78
CA PHE A 389 -12.04 -78.03 -2.03
C PHE A 389 -10.51 -77.98 -2.16
N VAL A 390 -9.84 -79.13 -2.10
CA VAL A 390 -8.42 -79.28 -2.47
C VAL A 390 -8.36 -80.05 -3.79
N ASN A 391 -7.64 -79.49 -4.75
CA ASN A 391 -7.51 -79.99 -6.12
C ASN A 391 -6.86 -81.40 -6.14
N PRO A 392 -7.59 -82.48 -6.51
CA PRO A 392 -7.08 -83.86 -6.39
C PRO A 392 -6.19 -84.32 -7.55
N ALA A 393 -5.72 -83.41 -8.42
CA ALA A 393 -4.96 -83.78 -9.61
C ALA A 393 -3.49 -84.18 -9.37
N SER A 394 -2.96 -84.04 -8.14
CA SER A 394 -1.52 -84.22 -7.85
C SER A 394 -1.16 -85.51 -7.10
N ALA A 395 -2.13 -86.40 -6.82
CA ALA A 395 -1.91 -87.63 -6.04
C ALA A 395 -2.30 -88.89 -6.82
N ALA A 396 -1.60 -89.18 -7.92
CA ALA A 396 -1.75 -90.42 -8.66
C ALA A 396 -0.76 -91.48 -8.14
N SER A 397 -1.25 -92.51 -7.43
CA SER A 397 -0.47 -93.72 -7.12
C SER A 397 -0.67 -94.78 -8.21
N LYS A 398 0.43 -95.25 -8.80
CA LYS A 398 0.48 -96.45 -9.64
C LYS A 398 0.82 -97.65 -8.75
N SER A 399 -0.06 -98.65 -8.71
CA SER A 399 0.24 -100.04 -8.31
C SER A 399 0.63 -100.82 -9.58
N PRO A 400 1.40 -101.94 -9.54
CA PRO A 400 0.80 -103.21 -9.11
C PRO A 400 1.75 -104.29 -8.53
N ALA A 401 1.10 -105.27 -7.87
CA ALA A 401 1.37 -106.72 -7.83
C ALA A 401 2.75 -107.27 -7.35
N GLY A 402 2.69 -108.17 -6.36
CA GLY A 402 3.71 -109.22 -6.20
C GLY A 402 4.18 -109.46 -4.77
N SER A 403 3.48 -110.36 -4.07
CA SER A 403 3.94 -111.31 -3.05
C SER A 403 5.19 -111.02 -2.17
N THR A 404 4.94 -111.10 -0.85
CA THR A 404 5.78 -111.43 0.33
C THR A 404 6.04 -110.29 1.32
N PRO A 405 5.44 -110.31 2.55
CA PRO A 405 5.62 -109.25 3.52
C PRO A 405 6.83 -109.54 4.40
N VAL A 406 7.94 -108.85 4.16
CA VAL A 406 8.95 -108.61 5.19
C VAL A 406 8.51 -107.38 5.98
N ALA A 407 8.36 -107.56 7.29
CA ALA A 407 7.86 -106.56 8.22
C ALA A 407 8.74 -105.30 8.22
N ILE A 408 8.19 -104.19 7.72
CA ILE A 408 8.71 -102.83 7.98
C ILE A 408 7.74 -102.16 8.97
N PRO A 409 8.21 -101.62 10.11
CA PRO A 409 7.33 -101.12 11.17
C PRO A 409 6.45 -99.95 10.70
N ARG A 410 5.13 -100.10 10.84
CA ARG A 410 4.11 -99.05 10.57
C ARG A 410 4.25 -97.81 11.46
N ASP A 411 5.12 -97.86 12.46
CA ASP A 411 5.23 -96.82 13.49
C ASP A 411 6.02 -95.58 13.05
N PHE A 412 6.79 -95.67 11.95
CA PHE A 412 7.52 -94.51 11.42
C PHE A 412 6.63 -93.56 10.61
N TRP A 413 5.67 -94.09 9.85
CA TRP A 413 4.80 -93.29 8.98
C TRP A 413 3.69 -92.56 9.75
N LEU A 414 3.19 -93.14 10.84
CA LEU A 414 2.20 -92.48 11.71
C LEU A 414 2.79 -91.30 12.50
N ARG A 415 4.08 -91.35 12.87
CA ARG A 415 4.73 -90.26 13.61
C ARG A 415 5.08 -89.06 12.73
N SER A 416 5.38 -89.29 11.45
CA SER A 416 5.55 -88.23 10.44
C SER A 416 4.21 -87.58 10.06
N SER A 417 3.12 -88.37 9.98
CA SER A 417 1.78 -87.85 9.68
C SER A 417 1.25 -86.91 10.77
N GLY A 418 1.54 -87.17 12.05
CA GLY A 418 1.14 -86.29 13.15
C GLY A 418 1.86 -84.93 13.14
N ARG A 419 3.17 -84.94 12.83
CA ARG A 419 3.99 -83.73 12.72
C ARG A 419 3.60 -82.90 11.49
N PHE A 420 3.38 -83.55 10.34
CA PHE A 420 2.88 -82.90 9.13
C PHE A 420 1.50 -82.27 9.34
N ARG A 421 0.61 -82.91 10.11
CA ARG A 421 -0.69 -82.33 10.45
C ARG A 421 -0.58 -81.10 11.34
N GLN A 422 0.36 -81.08 12.29
CA GLN A 422 0.66 -79.90 13.12
C GLN A 422 1.25 -78.77 12.26
N ASP A 423 2.25 -79.06 11.43
CA ASP A 423 2.87 -78.07 10.53
C ASP A 423 1.84 -77.45 9.56
N VAL A 424 0.94 -78.27 9.00
CA VAL A 424 -0.13 -77.78 8.12
C VAL A 424 -1.17 -76.97 8.90
N GLN A 425 -1.51 -77.36 10.12
CA GLN A 425 -2.47 -76.63 10.95
C GLN A 425 -1.90 -75.26 11.40
N GLU A 426 -0.64 -75.19 11.78
CA GLU A 426 0.08 -73.93 12.06
C GLU A 426 0.17 -73.05 10.80
N ALA A 427 0.39 -73.63 9.63
CA ALA A 427 0.36 -72.88 8.37
C ALA A 427 -1.04 -72.32 8.04
N LEU A 428 -2.12 -73.08 8.27
CA LEU A 428 -3.49 -72.59 8.09
C LEU A 428 -3.82 -71.47 9.09
N GLU A 429 -3.40 -71.60 10.36
CA GLU A 429 -3.55 -70.55 11.37
C GLU A 429 -2.76 -69.30 10.99
N GLY A 430 -1.52 -69.46 10.49
CA GLY A 430 -0.70 -68.38 9.97
C GLY A 430 -1.34 -67.66 8.78
N VAL A 431 -1.91 -68.38 7.82
CA VAL A 431 -2.64 -67.78 6.68
C VAL A 431 -3.91 -67.07 7.16
N SER A 432 -4.65 -67.65 8.11
CA SER A 432 -5.83 -67.00 8.70
C SER A 432 -5.46 -65.72 9.45
N PHE A 433 -4.36 -65.74 10.22
CA PHE A 433 -3.84 -64.58 10.93
C PHE A 433 -3.40 -63.48 9.96
N ILE A 434 -2.65 -63.82 8.91
CA ILE A 434 -2.23 -62.88 7.87
C ILE A 434 -3.46 -62.27 7.18
N ALA A 435 -4.45 -63.08 6.80
CA ALA A 435 -5.67 -62.59 6.16
C ALA A 435 -6.47 -61.66 7.08
N GLN A 436 -6.57 -61.99 8.37
CA GLN A 436 -7.26 -61.14 9.35
C GLN A 436 -6.48 -59.85 9.65
N HIS A 437 -5.16 -59.91 9.72
CA HIS A 437 -4.31 -58.73 9.91
C HIS A 437 -4.39 -57.80 8.70
N MET A 438 -4.28 -58.32 7.48
CA MET A 438 -4.46 -57.54 6.24
C MET A 438 -5.86 -56.92 6.18
N LYS A 439 -6.91 -57.66 6.57
CA LYS A 439 -8.26 -57.12 6.62
C LYS A 439 -8.41 -55.96 7.62
N ASN A 440 -7.84 -56.10 8.81
CA ASN A 440 -7.87 -55.05 9.82
C ASN A 440 -7.06 -53.82 9.38
N ASP A 441 -5.91 -54.02 8.73
CA ASP A 441 -5.07 -52.95 8.18
C ASP A 441 -5.78 -52.21 7.03
N ASP A 442 -6.48 -52.94 6.14
CA ASP A 442 -7.34 -52.36 5.11
C ASP A 442 -8.51 -51.55 5.71
N GLU A 443 -9.14 -52.06 6.78
CA GLU A 443 -10.21 -51.35 7.50
C GLU A 443 -9.67 -50.06 8.16
N ASP A 444 -8.53 -50.12 8.84
CA ASP A 444 -7.89 -48.96 9.46
C ASP A 444 -7.44 -47.93 8.41
N GLN A 445 -6.85 -48.40 7.29
CA GLN A 445 -6.48 -47.54 6.17
C GLN A 445 -7.70 -46.84 5.58
N SER A 446 -8.82 -47.53 5.41
CA SER A 446 -10.06 -46.92 4.89
C SER A 446 -10.59 -45.80 5.79
N VAL A 447 -10.44 -45.93 7.11
CA VAL A 447 -10.85 -44.90 8.08
C VAL A 447 -9.88 -43.72 8.07
N VAL A 448 -8.58 -43.95 7.88
CA VAL A 448 -7.60 -42.88 7.68
C VAL A 448 -7.88 -42.11 6.38
N GLU A 449 -8.19 -42.81 5.29
CA GLU A 449 -8.59 -42.19 4.02
C GLU A 449 -9.87 -41.36 4.15
N ASP A 450 -10.85 -41.82 4.94
CA ASP A 450 -12.03 -41.03 5.31
C ASP A 450 -11.65 -39.74 6.05
N TRP A 451 -10.73 -39.78 7.02
CA TRP A 451 -10.24 -38.57 7.72
C TRP A 451 -9.50 -37.61 6.80
N LYS A 452 -8.65 -38.12 5.90
CA LYS A 452 -7.98 -37.31 4.87
C LYS A 452 -8.98 -36.64 3.94
N TYR A 453 -10.04 -37.36 3.54
CA TYR A 453 -11.12 -36.80 2.73
C TYR A 453 -11.90 -35.73 3.49
N VAL A 454 -12.21 -35.93 4.78
CA VAL A 454 -12.81 -34.89 5.63
C VAL A 454 -11.93 -33.64 5.67
N ALA A 455 -10.62 -33.80 5.87
CA ALA A 455 -9.69 -32.68 5.87
C ALA A 455 -9.69 -31.92 4.53
N MET A 456 -9.68 -32.64 3.40
CA MET A 456 -9.76 -32.04 2.06
C MET A 456 -11.06 -31.24 1.83
N VAL A 457 -12.20 -31.76 2.29
CA VAL A 457 -13.51 -31.09 2.18
C VAL A 457 -13.53 -29.81 3.03
N VAL A 458 -12.98 -29.87 4.25
CA VAL A 458 -12.84 -28.70 5.13
C VAL A 458 -11.93 -27.65 4.50
N ASP A 459 -10.81 -28.07 3.90
CA ASP A 459 -9.87 -27.18 3.22
C ASP A 459 -10.55 -26.40 2.09
N ARG A 460 -11.38 -27.09 1.31
CA ARG A 460 -12.07 -26.54 0.15
C ARG A 460 -13.23 -25.65 0.53
N LEU A 461 -13.92 -25.96 1.62
CA LEU A 461 -14.90 -25.07 2.23
C LEU A 461 -14.23 -23.74 2.60
N PHE A 462 -13.11 -23.79 3.33
CA PHE A 462 -12.39 -22.59 3.72
C PHE A 462 -11.82 -21.84 2.51
N LEU A 463 -11.32 -22.54 1.48
CA LEU A 463 -10.88 -21.90 0.23
C LEU A 463 -11.98 -20.98 -0.34
N TRP A 464 -13.21 -21.48 -0.49
CA TRP A 464 -14.32 -20.67 -1.02
C TRP A 464 -14.70 -19.51 -0.10
N VAL A 465 -14.73 -19.74 1.22
CA VAL A 465 -15.03 -18.69 2.20
C VAL A 465 -13.97 -17.58 2.16
N PHE A 466 -12.69 -17.94 2.23
CA PHE A 466 -11.58 -16.99 2.20
C PHE A 466 -11.47 -16.27 0.86
N MET A 467 -11.73 -16.96 -0.26
CA MET A 467 -11.75 -16.33 -1.59
C MET A 467 -12.85 -15.26 -1.66
N PHE A 468 -14.07 -15.57 -1.23
CA PHE A 468 -15.18 -14.61 -1.23
C PHE A 468 -14.92 -13.42 -0.30
N VAL A 469 -14.45 -13.67 0.93
CA VAL A 469 -14.10 -12.62 1.89
C VAL A 469 -12.97 -11.73 1.36
N CYS A 470 -11.97 -12.32 0.71
CA CYS A 470 -10.87 -11.57 0.12
C CYS A 470 -11.32 -10.71 -1.06
N VAL A 471 -12.12 -11.24 -1.99
CA VAL A 471 -12.64 -10.48 -3.14
C VAL A 471 -13.54 -9.34 -2.67
N LEU A 472 -14.47 -9.60 -1.74
CA LEU A 472 -15.32 -8.54 -1.20
C LEU A 472 -14.53 -7.50 -0.41
N GLY A 473 -13.55 -7.92 0.40
CA GLY A 473 -12.71 -7.01 1.16
C GLY A 473 -11.83 -6.13 0.28
N THR A 474 -11.20 -6.71 -0.76
CA THR A 474 -10.40 -5.97 -1.75
C THR A 474 -11.26 -4.97 -2.51
N VAL A 475 -12.38 -5.41 -3.09
CA VAL A 475 -13.29 -4.52 -3.82
C VAL A 475 -13.84 -3.43 -2.90
N GLY A 476 -14.32 -3.77 -1.70
CA GLY A 476 -14.87 -2.81 -0.75
C GLY A 476 -13.88 -1.72 -0.32
N LEU A 477 -12.58 -2.04 -0.24
CA LEU A 477 -11.53 -1.08 0.09
C LEU A 477 -11.10 -0.22 -1.09
N PHE A 478 -10.98 -0.78 -2.30
CA PHE A 478 -10.51 -0.05 -3.49
C PHE A 478 -11.60 0.65 -4.30
N LEU A 479 -12.88 0.41 -4.00
CA LEU A 479 -14.00 1.06 -4.67
C LEU A 479 -14.10 2.58 -4.38
N PRO A 480 -13.95 3.09 -3.13
CA PRO A 480 -14.07 4.52 -2.85
C PRO A 480 -13.06 5.43 -3.60
N PRO A 481 -11.76 5.08 -3.69
CA PRO A 481 -10.79 5.86 -4.49
C PRO A 481 -11.17 6.00 -5.96
N LEU A 482 -11.72 4.94 -6.56
CA LEU A 482 -12.10 4.95 -7.97
C LEU A 482 -13.19 5.99 -8.23
N PHE A 483 -14.19 6.09 -7.35
CA PHE A 483 -15.25 7.10 -7.50
C PHE A 483 -14.77 8.53 -7.27
N GLN A 484 -13.84 8.75 -6.34
CA GLN A 484 -13.34 10.10 -6.06
C GLN A 484 -12.51 10.66 -7.22
N THR A 485 -11.82 9.81 -7.99
CA THR A 485 -11.13 10.27 -9.20
C THR A 485 -12.06 10.85 -10.26
N HIS A 486 -13.34 10.47 -10.27
CA HIS A 486 -14.37 11.04 -11.14
C HIS A 486 -15.06 12.28 -10.56
N ALA A 487 -15.23 12.37 -9.24
CA ALA A 487 -15.91 13.52 -8.62
C ALA A 487 -15.02 14.78 -8.53
N ALA A 488 -13.70 14.62 -8.37
CA ALA A 488 -12.80 15.75 -8.17
C ALA A 488 -12.56 16.64 -9.43
N SER A 489 -13.09 16.27 -10.60
CA SER A 489 -13.09 17.16 -11.77
C SER A 489 -14.14 18.27 -11.68
N GLU A 490 -15.13 18.16 -10.79
CA GLU A 490 -16.09 19.21 -10.50
C GLU A 490 -15.62 19.99 -9.27
N GLY A 491 -14.86 21.05 -9.50
CA GLY A 491 -14.16 21.80 -8.45
C GLY A 491 -15.11 22.45 -7.42
N PRO A 492 -14.65 22.65 -6.17
CA PRO A 492 -15.44 23.23 -5.08
C PRO A 492 -15.78 24.73 -5.22
N TYR A 493 -15.49 25.34 -6.38
CA TYR A 493 -15.77 26.75 -6.68
C TYR A 493 -16.94 26.98 -7.65
N ALA A 494 -17.67 25.93 -8.06
CA ALA A 494 -18.88 26.09 -8.86
C ALA A 494 -20.03 26.78 -8.09
N ALA A 495 -20.02 26.77 -6.75
CA ALA A 495 -21.07 27.36 -5.92
C ALA A 495 -20.91 28.87 -5.63
N GLN A 496 -20.00 29.57 -6.32
CA GLN A 496 -19.76 31.01 -6.11
C GLN A 496 -19.83 31.83 -7.40
N ARG A 497 -20.42 31.25 -8.46
CA ARG A 497 -20.91 31.97 -9.66
C ARG A 497 -22.43 31.89 -9.69
N ASP A 498 -23.07 32.70 -8.87
CA ASP A 498 -24.43 33.24 -9.07
C ASP A 498 -24.53 34.59 -8.34
#